data_AF-A0A6G6YP32-F1
#
_entry.id   AF-A0A6G6YP32-F1
#
_cell.length_a   1.000
_cell.length_b   1.000
_cell.length_c   1.000
_cell.angle_alpha   90.00
_cell.angle_beta   90.00
_cell.angle_gamma   90.00
#
_symmetry.space_group_name_H-M   'P 1'
#
loop_
_entity.id
_entity.type
_entity.pdbx_description
1 polymer ?
#
loop_
_entity_poly.entity_id
_entity_poly.type
_entity_poly.pdbx_seq_one_letter_code
_entity_poly.pdbx_strand_id
1 'polypeptide(L)'
;MTTLAAVNSTTVSLPALQALTVTTTGAGVITRLSDQPGGAETYPPAALTSSAARVIGPFATTTRHRIGCIAGQVSWDVAPCDFPSVSPGDIERIVKLSQADYDALSTPDESTLYLIVG
;
A
#
# COMPACT_ATOMS: atom_id res chain seq x y z
N MET A 1 2.40 -16.85 -5.88
CA MET A 1 1.02 -16.62 -6.35
C MET A 1 0.08 -17.69 -5.80
N THR A 2 -0.98 -17.27 -5.09
CA THR A 2 -2.00 -18.13 -4.46
C THR A 2 -3.36 -17.84 -5.11
N THR A 3 -4.23 -18.85 -5.18
CA THR A 3 -5.54 -18.75 -5.85
C THR A 3 -6.69 -19.19 -4.96
N LEU A 4 -7.86 -18.58 -5.13
CA LEU A 4 -9.10 -18.86 -4.42
C LEU A 4 -10.24 -19.01 -5.44
N ALA A 5 -10.94 -20.14 -5.38
CA ALA A 5 -12.09 -20.41 -6.22
C ALA A 5 -13.36 -19.69 -5.71
N ALA A 6 -14.36 -19.58 -6.58
CA ALA A 6 -15.66 -18.98 -6.26
C ALA A 6 -16.27 -19.49 -4.94
N VAL A 7 -17.01 -18.61 -4.27
CA VAL A 7 -17.74 -18.85 -3.01
C VAL A 7 -16.84 -19.16 -1.80
N ASN A 8 -15.52 -19.05 -1.95
CA ASN A 8 -14.58 -19.24 -0.85
C ASN A 8 -14.05 -17.90 -0.32
N SER A 9 -13.54 -17.93 0.92
CA SER A 9 -12.84 -16.80 1.52
C SER A 9 -11.61 -17.28 2.29
N THR A 10 -10.60 -16.42 2.40
CA THR A 10 -9.40 -16.68 3.20
C THR A 10 -8.88 -15.38 3.81
N THR A 11 -8.02 -15.51 4.82
CA THR A 11 -7.32 -14.37 5.42
C THR A 11 -5.84 -14.43 5.07
N VAL A 12 -5.30 -13.29 4.63
CA VAL A 12 -3.87 -13.10 4.39
C VAL A 12 -3.31 -12.06 5.35
N SER A 13 -2.14 -12.34 5.91
CA SER A 13 -1.34 -11.34 6.63
C SER A 13 -0.39 -10.70 5.62
N LEU A 14 -0.44 -9.38 5.52
CA LEU A 14 0.45 -8.57 4.69
C LEU A 14 1.56 -7.99 5.58
N PRO A 15 2.82 -8.45 5.46
CA PRO A 15 3.92 -7.90 6.24
C PRO A 15 4.12 -6.40 5.96
N ALA A 16 4.74 -5.70 6.91
CA ALA A 16 5.14 -4.32 6.72
C ALA A 16 5.99 -4.15 5.45
N LEU A 17 5.79 -3.03 4.76
CA LEU A 17 6.53 -2.61 3.56
C LEU A 17 6.41 -3.57 2.36
N GLN A 18 5.41 -4.44 2.37
CA GLN A 18 5.05 -5.28 1.24
C GLN A 18 3.69 -4.86 0.67
N ALA A 19 3.47 -5.12 -0.61
CA ALA A 19 2.19 -4.96 -1.26
C ALA A 19 1.57 -6.30 -1.62
N LEU A 20 0.25 -6.36 -1.47
CA LEU A 20 -0.60 -7.43 -1.96
C LEU A 20 -1.15 -7.04 -3.33
N THR A 21 -0.79 -7.78 -4.37
CA THR A 21 -1.33 -7.60 -5.72
C THR A 21 -2.40 -8.65 -5.98
N VAL A 22 -3.64 -8.22 -6.20
CA VAL A 22 -4.81 -9.09 -6.38
C VAL A 22 -5.33 -9.00 -7.80
N THR A 23 -5.44 -10.13 -8.47
CA THR A 23 -6.03 -10.26 -9.81
C THR A 23 -7.31 -11.08 -9.69
N THR A 24 -8.39 -10.65 -10.34
CA THR A 24 -9.69 -11.33 -10.27
C THR A 24 -10.22 -11.62 -11.66
N THR A 25 -10.75 -12.82 -11.85
CA THR A 25 -11.54 -13.20 -13.02
C THR A 25 -12.96 -13.43 -12.53
N GLY A 26 -13.87 -12.49 -12.77
CA GLY A 26 -15.22 -12.49 -12.18
C GLY A 26 -15.39 -11.42 -11.11
N ALA A 27 -15.89 -11.81 -9.94
CA ALA A 27 -16.22 -10.90 -8.84
C ALA A 27 -15.66 -11.39 -7.51
N GLY A 28 -15.08 -10.48 -6.73
CA GLY A 28 -14.60 -10.73 -5.38
C GLY A 28 -14.71 -9.50 -4.50
N VAL A 29 -14.31 -9.66 -3.25
CA VAL A 29 -14.23 -8.58 -2.27
C VAL A 29 -12.95 -8.75 -1.46
N ILE A 30 -12.35 -7.64 -1.08
CA ILE A 30 -11.28 -7.62 -0.09
C ILE A 30 -11.63 -6.64 1.02
N THR A 31 -11.45 -7.08 2.25
CA THR A 31 -11.73 -6.27 3.43
C THR A 31 -10.50 -6.24 4.31
N ARG A 32 -10.04 -5.05 4.69
CA ARG A 32 -9.01 -4.93 5.73
C ARG A 32 -9.64 -5.27 7.08
N LEU A 33 -9.00 -6.18 7.81
CA LEU A 33 -9.39 -6.57 9.16
C LEU A 33 -8.70 -5.64 10.16
N SER A 34 -9.13 -5.66 11.42
CA SER A 34 -8.42 -4.97 12.49
C SER A 34 -6.94 -5.39 12.57
N ASP A 35 -6.09 -4.50 13.07
CA ASP A 35 -4.66 -4.77 13.26
C ASP A 35 -4.39 -5.77 14.41
N GLN A 36 -5.40 -6.10 15.22
CA GLN A 36 -5.32 -7.17 16.23
C GLN A 36 -5.72 -8.53 15.65
N PRO A 37 -5.04 -9.63 16.03
CA PRO A 37 -5.51 -10.99 15.76
C PRO A 37 -6.93 -11.20 16.32
N GLY A 38 -7.85 -11.71 15.49
CA GLY A 38 -9.24 -11.98 15.88
C GLY A 38 -10.20 -10.78 15.93
N GLY A 39 -9.74 -9.54 15.73
CA GLY A 39 -10.65 -8.39 15.71
C GLY A 39 -11.48 -8.28 14.43
N ALA A 40 -12.52 -7.43 14.51
CA ALA A 40 -13.59 -7.35 13.50
C ALA A 40 -13.14 -6.74 12.16
N GLU A 41 -14.01 -6.83 11.16
CA GLU A 41 -13.90 -6.08 9.90
C GLU A 41 -14.17 -4.60 10.16
N THR A 42 -13.14 -3.88 10.59
CA THR A 42 -13.27 -2.46 10.95
C THR A 42 -13.38 -1.54 9.72
N TYR A 43 -12.99 -2.03 8.55
CA TYR A 43 -12.89 -1.24 7.33
C TYR A 43 -13.92 -1.66 6.28
N PRO A 44 -14.44 -0.71 5.47
CA PRO A 44 -15.42 -1.04 4.44
C PRO A 44 -14.83 -1.99 3.39
N PRO A 45 -15.59 -3.01 2.93
CA PRO A 45 -15.16 -3.91 1.88
C PRO A 45 -14.92 -3.19 0.56
N ALA A 46 -13.87 -3.59 -0.14
CA ALA A 46 -13.51 -3.09 -1.45
C ALA A 46 -13.79 -4.15 -2.53
N ALA A 47 -14.56 -3.78 -3.55
CA ALA A 47 -14.89 -4.70 -4.64
C ALA A 47 -13.66 -5.03 -5.50
N LEU A 48 -13.57 -6.29 -5.92
CA LEU A 48 -12.61 -6.79 -6.89
C LEU A 48 -13.38 -7.16 -8.16
N THR A 49 -12.99 -6.56 -9.28
CA THR A 49 -13.60 -6.79 -10.60
C THR A 49 -12.52 -7.20 -11.59
N SER A 50 -12.92 -7.82 -12.69
CA SER A 50 -12.02 -8.34 -13.73
C SER A 50 -11.37 -7.28 -14.64
N SER A 51 -11.32 -6.02 -14.19
CA SER A 51 -10.85 -4.89 -15.00
C SER A 51 -9.32 -4.69 -14.93
N ALA A 52 -8.69 -4.93 -13.77
CA ALA A 52 -7.25 -4.81 -13.60
C ALA A 52 -6.77 -5.47 -12.28
N ALA A 53 -5.46 -5.72 -12.19
CA ALA A 53 -4.84 -6.07 -10.92
C ALA A 53 -4.94 -4.89 -9.93
N ARG A 54 -5.29 -5.19 -8.69
CA ARG A 54 -5.43 -4.21 -7.61
C ARG A 54 -4.28 -4.37 -6.64
N VAL A 55 -3.57 -3.27 -6.37
CA VAL A 55 -2.49 -3.22 -5.39
C VAL A 55 -3.00 -2.68 -4.06
N ILE A 56 -2.61 -3.34 -2.97
CA ILE A 56 -3.00 -2.99 -1.60
C ILE A 56 -1.75 -2.90 -0.74
N GLY A 57 -1.61 -1.78 -0.02
CA GLY A 57 -0.36 -1.41 0.64
C GLY A 57 0.57 -0.62 -0.30
N PRO A 58 1.84 -0.42 0.09
CA PRO A 58 2.45 -0.93 1.32
C PRO A 58 1.93 -0.24 2.58
N PHE A 59 1.99 -0.94 3.71
CA PHE A 59 1.70 -0.37 5.03
C PHE A 59 2.96 -0.39 5.90
N ALA A 60 3.09 0.59 6.80
CA ALA A 60 4.23 0.68 7.72
C ALA A 60 4.25 -0.44 8.78
N THR A 61 3.12 -1.12 9.00
CA THR A 61 2.97 -2.22 9.93
C THR A 61 2.32 -3.43 9.25
N THR A 62 2.47 -4.61 9.85
CA THR A 62 1.77 -5.81 9.38
C THR A 62 0.27 -5.62 9.51
N THR A 63 -0.46 -5.88 8.42
CA THR A 63 -1.92 -5.74 8.35
C THR A 63 -2.56 -7.07 7.95
N ARG A 64 -3.86 -7.22 8.19
CA ARG A 64 -4.62 -8.45 7.85
C ARG A 64 -5.74 -8.13 6.89
N HIS A 65 -5.93 -8.97 5.89
CA HIS A 65 -6.95 -8.79 4.85
C HIS A 65 -7.73 -10.09 4.66
N ARG A 66 -9.06 -10.00 4.63
CA ARG A 66 -9.92 -11.09 4.18
C ARG A 66 -10.17 -10.93 2.70
N ILE A 67 -9.83 -11.95 1.93
CA ILE A 67 -10.12 -12.04 0.50
C ILE A 67 -11.29 -13.00 0.32
N GLY A 68 -12.36 -12.53 -0.31
CA GLY A 68 -13.51 -13.34 -0.69
C GLY A 68 -13.66 -13.39 -2.21
N CYS A 69 -13.90 -14.59 -2.75
CA CYS A 69 -14.28 -14.76 -4.14
C CYS A 69 -15.78 -15.02 -4.22
N ILE A 70 -16.52 -14.19 -4.93
CA ILE A 70 -17.97 -14.34 -5.13
C ILE A 70 -18.23 -15.22 -6.35
N ALA A 71 -17.61 -14.90 -7.48
CA ALA A 71 -17.77 -15.61 -8.74
C ALA A 71 -16.44 -15.67 -9.50
N GLY A 72 -16.19 -16.79 -10.18
CA GLY A 72 -14.96 -17.04 -10.92
C GLY A 72 -13.77 -17.38 -10.01
N GLN A 73 -12.69 -16.59 -10.08
CA GLN A 73 -11.45 -16.84 -9.36
C GLN A 73 -10.77 -15.54 -8.91
N VAL A 74 -10.21 -15.54 -7.71
CA VAL A 74 -9.31 -14.48 -7.22
C VAL A 74 -7.92 -15.07 -7.01
N SER A 75 -6.90 -14.41 -7.51
CA SER A 75 -5.50 -14.78 -7.33
C SER A 75 -4.72 -13.62 -6.75
N TRP A 76 -3.70 -13.88 -5.95
CA TRP A 76 -2.87 -12.82 -5.38
C TRP A 76 -1.43 -13.25 -5.18
N ASP A 77 -0.58 -12.23 -5.04
CA ASP A 77 0.80 -12.36 -4.66
C ASP A 77 1.19 -11.27 -3.68
N VAL A 78 2.15 -11.56 -2.81
CA VAL A 78 2.68 -10.60 -1.85
C VAL A 78 4.16 -10.43 -2.13
N ALA A 79 4.57 -9.19 -2.38
CA ALA A 79 5.94 -8.85 -2.71
C ALA A 79 6.38 -7.58 -1.97
N PRO A 80 7.69 -7.41 -1.68
CA PRO A 80 8.24 -6.15 -1.23
C PRO A 80 7.87 -5.00 -2.18
N CYS A 81 7.56 -3.84 -1.62
CA CYS A 81 7.52 -2.62 -2.42
C CYS A 81 8.93 -2.09 -2.60
N ASP A 82 9.34 -1.86 -3.84
CA ASP A 82 10.51 -1.04 -4.13
C ASP A 82 10.17 0.39 -3.76
N PHE A 83 10.65 0.84 -2.62
CA PHE A 83 10.73 2.26 -2.32
C PHE A 83 11.93 2.79 -3.10
N PRO A 84 11.82 3.96 -3.76
CA PRO A 84 12.99 4.61 -4.30
C PRO A 84 13.98 4.82 -3.15
N SER A 85 15.06 4.04 -3.16
CA SER A 85 16.14 4.19 -2.20
C SER A 85 16.88 5.47 -2.55
N VAL A 86 16.88 6.45 -1.64
CA VAL A 86 17.76 7.61 -1.78
C VAL A 86 19.17 7.12 -1.45
N SER A 87 19.97 6.90 -2.49
CA SER A 87 21.38 6.54 -2.37
C SER A 87 22.19 7.76 -1.94
N PRO A 88 23.36 7.59 -1.29
CA PRO A 88 24.24 8.71 -0.97
C PRO A 88 24.70 9.56 -2.17
N GLY A 89 24.50 9.09 -3.42
CA GLY A 89 24.72 9.85 -4.65
C GLY A 89 23.49 10.56 -5.21
N ASP A 90 22.29 10.26 -4.70
CA ASP A 90 21.03 10.91 -5.09
C ASP A 90 20.81 12.23 -4.33
N ILE A 91 21.66 12.50 -3.32
CA ILE A 91 21.64 13.74 -2.53
C ILE A 91 22.81 14.61 -2.99
N GLU A 92 22.53 15.60 -3.81
CA GLU A 92 23.56 16.53 -4.30
C GLU A 92 24.03 17.50 -3.20
N ARG A 93 23.11 18.01 -2.38
CA ARG A 93 23.43 19.00 -1.34
C ARG A 93 22.40 19.00 -0.20
N ILE A 94 22.89 19.09 1.04
CA ILE A 94 22.06 19.40 2.21
C ILE A 94 22.41 20.82 2.67
N VAL A 95 21.40 21.69 2.78
CA VAL A 95 21.57 23.08 3.22
C VAL A 95 20.64 23.35 4.39
N LYS A 96 21.13 24.07 5.39
CA LYS A 96 20.27 24.60 6.44
C LYS A 96 19.73 25.95 5.98
N LEU A 97 18.41 26.10 5.99
CA LEU A 97 17.71 27.36 5.74
C LEU A 97 17.09 27.85 7.04
N SER A 98 17.01 29.17 7.23
CA SER A 98 16.10 29.75 8.22
C SER A 98 14.67 29.75 7.66
N GLN A 99 13.66 29.94 8.53
CA GLN A 99 12.26 30.08 8.09
C GLN A 99 12.11 31.22 7.07
N ALA A 100 12.78 32.36 7.31
CA ALA A 100 12.75 33.50 6.41
C ALA A 100 13.36 33.19 5.02
N ASP A 101 14.42 32.37 4.98
CA ASP A 101 15.04 31.94 3.71
C ASP A 101 14.12 30.97 2.94
N TYR A 102 13.39 30.10 3.65
CA TYR A 102 12.42 29.21 3.04
C TYR A 102 11.23 29.98 2.48
N ASP A 103 10.66 30.91 3.24
CA ASP A 103 9.51 31.73 2.81
C ASP A 103 9.88 32.66 1.64
N ALA A 104 11.18 32.97 1.49
CA ALA A 104 11.72 33.73 0.37
C ALA A 104 11.99 32.90 -0.89
N LEU A 105 11.91 31.56 -0.82
CA LEU A 105 11.90 30.73 -2.03
C LEU A 105 10.63 31.06 -2.82
N SER A 106 10.77 31.38 -4.11
CA SER A 106 9.64 31.25 -5.03
C SER A 106 9.12 29.82 -4.99
N THR A 107 7.88 29.57 -5.48
CA THR A 107 7.18 28.28 -5.49
C THR A 107 8.13 27.09 -5.30
N PRO A 108 8.12 26.44 -4.12
CA PRO A 108 9.03 25.35 -3.81
C PRO A 108 9.03 24.31 -4.94
N ASP A 109 10.22 23.86 -5.32
CA ASP A 109 10.36 22.83 -6.35
C ASP A 109 9.75 21.51 -5.85
N GLU A 110 8.83 20.95 -6.64
CA GLU A 110 8.15 19.69 -6.34
C GLU A 110 9.12 18.50 -6.25
N SER A 111 10.32 18.63 -6.82
CA SER A 111 11.38 17.60 -6.78
C SER A 111 12.33 17.74 -5.59
N THR A 112 12.15 18.75 -4.73
CA THR A 112 13.05 19.04 -3.60
C THR A 112 12.38 18.76 -2.25
N LEU A 113 13.04 17.99 -1.39
CA LEU A 113 12.60 17.78 0.00
C LEU A 113 13.06 18.95 0.88
N TYR A 114 12.10 19.69 1.44
CA TYR A 114 12.37 20.74 2.43
C TYR A 114 12.02 20.25 3.84
N LEU A 115 13.01 20.28 4.74
CA LEU A 115 12.82 19.90 6.14
C LEU A 115 13.04 21.13 7.05
N ILE A 116 11.95 21.70 7.54
CA ILE A 116 11.97 22.83 8.48
C ILE A 116 11.80 22.26 9.88
N VAL A 117 12.84 22.40 10.71
CA VAL A 117 12.82 21.95 12.11
C VAL A 117 12.89 23.19 12.99
N GLY A 118 11.83 23.42 13.77
CA GLY A 118 11.72 24.51 14.75
C GLY A 118 12.35 24.18 16.09
#